data_AF-A0A017RYM5-F1
#
_entry.id   AF-A0A017RYM5-F1
#
_cell.length_a   1.000
_cell.length_b   1.000
_cell.length_c   1.000
_cell.angle_alpha   90.00
_cell.angle_beta   90.00
_cell.angle_gamma   90.00
#
_symmetry.space_group_name_H-M   'P 1'
#
loop_
_entity.id
_entity.type
_entity.pdbx_description
1 polymer ?
#
loop_
_entity_poly.entity_id
_entity_poly.type
_entity_poly.pdbx_seq_one_letter_code
_entity_poly.pdbx_strand_id
1 'polypeptide(L)'
;MKKWSKYIIITLIILIVTLSISKSTDGKETMMSCFKKSQAEFIRMDIEGSAEFFSDEDMETILKTMFKSSEIKGEYKIFTDDMTHLVLKNNNFEAHIKGRQLQDKKGVYVSFMLSHNSTIENINNIWRTISEAFAIYNVEPSFSTLIQGKYNKRFSISEMKGIGEKIFMQNSGNVIGKIDDGKVVSLYGYIPGLGNSIDVSRKKVNLNVALRYSEVNCCTYIWIGNPIITLEY
;
A
#
# COMPACT_ATOMS: atom_id res chain seq x y z
N MET A 1 -29.91 33.90 29.72
CA MET A 1 -29.23 32.59 29.56
C MET A 1 -29.40 31.91 28.19
N LYS A 2 -30.41 32.24 27.35
CA LYS A 2 -30.65 31.58 26.03
C LYS A 2 -29.69 31.94 24.87
N LYS A 3 -28.89 33.01 24.97
CA LYS A 3 -27.96 33.41 23.89
C LYS A 3 -26.67 32.57 23.89
N TRP A 4 -26.18 32.22 25.07
CA TRP A 4 -24.93 31.46 25.24
C TRP A 4 -25.06 29.97 24.85
N SER A 5 -26.27 29.39 24.96
CA SER A 5 -26.50 27.99 24.59
C SER A 5 -26.33 27.71 23.10
N LYS A 6 -26.62 28.69 22.22
CA LYS A 6 -26.43 28.55 20.77
C LYS A 6 -24.95 28.50 20.39
N TYR A 7 -24.11 29.32 21.02
CA TYR A 7 -22.67 29.32 20.77
C TYR A 7 -22.01 28.03 21.27
N ILE A 8 -22.46 27.48 22.41
CA ILE A 8 -21.99 26.20 22.94
C ILE A 8 -22.29 25.04 21.97
N ILE A 9 -23.49 25.00 21.40
CA ILE A 9 -23.88 23.98 20.41
C ILE A 9 -23.04 24.11 19.13
N ILE A 10 -22.82 25.33 18.64
CA ILE A 10 -21.98 25.56 17.45
C ILE A 10 -20.53 25.14 17.72
N THR A 11 -19.96 25.48 18.88
CA THR A 11 -18.61 25.03 19.24
C THR A 11 -18.53 23.51 19.42
N LEU A 12 -19.56 22.86 19.95
CA LEU A 12 -19.61 21.40 20.04
C LEU A 12 -19.68 20.74 18.66
N ILE A 13 -20.47 21.30 17.74
CA ILE A 13 -20.55 20.82 16.35
C ILE A 13 -19.20 21.03 15.66
N ILE A 14 -18.57 22.20 15.80
CA ILE A 14 -17.23 22.47 15.25
C ILE A 14 -16.21 21.51 15.86
N LEU A 15 -16.25 21.26 17.18
CA LEU A 15 -15.34 20.34 17.85
C LEU A 15 -15.54 18.89 17.35
N ILE A 16 -16.79 18.44 17.18
CA ILE A 16 -17.13 17.13 16.62
C ILE A 16 -16.70 17.02 15.16
N VAL A 17 -16.87 18.08 14.37
CA VAL A 17 -16.42 18.16 12.98
C VAL A 17 -14.89 18.13 12.93
N THR A 18 -14.18 18.86 13.80
CA THR A 18 -12.71 18.81 13.88
C THR A 18 -12.19 17.49 14.41
N LEU A 19 -12.92 16.82 15.33
CA LEU A 19 -12.58 15.47 15.80
C LEU A 19 -12.86 14.40 14.72
N SER A 20 -13.83 14.65 13.84
CA SER A 20 -14.11 13.82 12.67
C SER A 20 -13.11 14.07 11.55
N ILE A 21 -12.60 15.31 11.43
CA ILE A 21 -11.56 15.71 10.47
C ILE A 21 -10.16 15.34 10.98
N SER A 22 -9.96 15.15 12.29
CA SER A 22 -8.65 14.82 12.90
C SER A 22 -8.39 13.33 13.09
N LYS A 23 -9.10 12.44 12.39
CA LYS A 23 -8.64 11.06 12.16
C LYS A 23 -8.08 10.94 10.75
N SER A 24 -6.96 11.60 10.48
CA SER A 24 -6.16 11.35 9.27
C SER A 24 -5.34 10.06 9.42
N THR A 25 -6.00 8.94 9.76
CA THR A 25 -5.44 7.59 9.82
C THR A 25 -5.61 6.82 8.49
N ASP A 26 -5.87 7.55 7.40
CA ASP A 26 -6.95 7.20 6.46
C ASP A 26 -6.67 5.97 5.55
N GLY A 27 -5.49 5.84 4.95
CA GLY A 27 -5.21 4.75 3.99
C GLY A 27 -4.92 3.38 4.63
N LYS A 28 -4.09 3.36 5.68
CA LYS A 28 -3.51 2.14 6.26
C LYS A 28 -4.55 1.28 6.96
N GLU A 29 -5.39 1.92 7.79
CA GLU A 29 -6.48 1.24 8.50
C GLU A 29 -7.51 0.68 7.51
N THR A 30 -7.80 1.42 6.44
CA THR A 30 -8.70 0.96 5.38
C THR A 30 -8.14 -0.27 4.67
N MET A 31 -6.84 -0.29 4.36
CA MET A 31 -6.17 -1.45 3.77
C MET A 31 -6.21 -2.68 4.69
N MET A 32 -5.92 -2.48 5.98
CA MET A 32 -6.06 -3.54 6.99
C MET A 32 -7.47 -4.09 7.08
N SER A 33 -8.47 -3.19 7.06
CA SER A 33 -9.89 -3.53 7.10
C SER A 33 -10.29 -4.37 5.89
N CYS A 34 -9.86 -3.99 4.68
CA CYS A 34 -10.09 -4.76 3.46
C CYS A 34 -9.58 -6.20 3.59
N PHE A 35 -8.35 -6.37 4.07
CA PHE A 35 -7.78 -7.69 4.26
C PHE A 35 -8.47 -8.49 5.37
N LYS A 36 -8.69 -7.92 6.56
CA LYS A 36 -9.34 -8.62 7.67
C LYS A 36 -10.75 -9.09 7.31
N LYS A 37 -11.49 -8.32 6.52
CA LYS A 37 -12.83 -8.67 6.03
C LYS A 37 -12.82 -9.80 5.00
N SER A 38 -11.70 -10.03 4.31
CA SER A 38 -11.55 -11.18 3.42
C SER A 38 -11.56 -12.52 4.18
N GLN A 39 -11.11 -12.53 5.45
CA GLN A 39 -10.93 -13.73 6.26
C GLN A 39 -9.85 -14.69 5.74
N ALA A 40 -9.00 -14.24 4.81
CA ALA A 40 -7.85 -15.01 4.36
C ALA A 40 -6.78 -15.13 5.45
N GLU A 41 -6.03 -16.23 5.41
CA GLU A 41 -4.79 -16.38 6.17
C GLU A 41 -3.74 -15.45 5.57
N PHE A 42 -3.09 -14.62 6.40
CA PHE A 42 -2.04 -13.70 5.98
C PHE A 42 -0.78 -14.45 5.52
N ILE A 43 -0.16 -13.99 4.44
CA ILE A 43 1.11 -14.54 3.92
C ILE A 43 2.19 -13.47 3.93
N ARG A 44 1.95 -12.35 3.25
CA ARG A 44 2.96 -11.32 2.99
C ARG A 44 2.28 -9.98 2.77
N MET A 45 2.97 -8.92 3.16
CA MET A 45 2.63 -7.55 2.81
C MET A 45 3.86 -6.85 2.27
N ASP A 46 3.68 -6.18 1.14
CA ASP A 46 4.69 -5.34 0.50
C ASP A 46 4.18 -3.91 0.52
N ILE A 47 5.01 -2.99 1.00
CA ILE A 47 4.71 -1.56 1.04
C ILE A 47 5.86 -0.84 0.37
N GLU A 48 5.55 -0.05 -0.64
CA GLU A 48 6.52 0.74 -1.37
C GLU A 48 6.17 2.22 -1.26
N GLY A 49 7.11 3.04 -0.80
CA GLY A 49 7.04 4.48 -0.97
C GLY A 49 7.95 4.90 -2.12
N SER A 50 7.48 5.79 -2.99
CA SER A 50 8.30 6.36 -4.06
C SER A 50 8.14 7.86 -4.16
N ALA A 51 9.21 8.53 -4.55
CA ALA A 51 9.22 9.97 -4.76
C ALA A 51 10.22 10.38 -5.84
N GLU A 52 9.93 11.52 -6.45
CA GLU A 52 10.88 12.28 -7.27
C GLU A 52 11.32 13.52 -6.50
N PHE A 53 12.63 13.79 -6.48
CA PHE A 53 13.19 14.95 -5.80
C PHE A 53 14.52 15.37 -6.42
N PHE A 54 15.06 16.52 -5.99
CA PHE A 54 16.36 17.00 -6.45
C PHE A 54 17.46 16.64 -5.45
N SER A 55 18.59 16.16 -5.97
CA SER A 55 19.79 15.93 -5.17
C SER A 55 21.04 16.08 -6.03
N ASP A 56 22.10 16.62 -5.43
CA ASP A 56 23.44 16.67 -6.02
C ASP A 56 24.30 15.45 -5.60
N GLU A 57 23.77 14.59 -4.72
CA GLU A 57 24.41 13.33 -4.31
C GLU A 57 24.32 12.27 -5.40
N ASP A 58 25.30 11.38 -5.49
CA ASP A 58 25.20 10.19 -6.34
C ASP A 58 24.16 9.20 -5.79
N MET A 59 23.61 8.37 -6.68
CA MET A 59 22.51 7.46 -6.34
C MET A 59 22.88 6.45 -5.24
N GLU A 60 24.12 5.97 -5.21
CA GLU A 60 24.55 5.02 -4.18
C GLU A 60 24.58 5.68 -2.81
N THR A 61 25.06 6.92 -2.73
CA THR A 61 25.01 7.75 -1.51
C THR A 61 23.57 7.99 -1.05
N ILE A 62 22.66 8.30 -1.97
CA ILE A 62 21.23 8.50 -1.64
C ILE A 62 20.64 7.24 -1.00
N LEU A 63 20.80 6.09 -1.66
CA LEU A 63 20.25 4.81 -1.21
C LEU A 63 20.83 4.39 0.15
N LYS A 64 22.14 4.56 0.37
CA LYS A 64 22.78 4.27 1.66
C LYS A 64 22.27 5.19 2.77
N THR A 65 22.07 6.47 2.48
CA THR A 65 21.58 7.45 3.46
C THR A 65 20.14 7.12 3.86
N MET A 66 19.27 6.84 2.89
CA MET A 66 17.91 6.36 3.15
C MET A 66 17.90 5.08 3.97
N PHE A 67 18.70 4.08 3.59
CA PHE A 67 18.81 2.82 4.34
C PHE A 67 19.23 3.07 5.80
N LYS A 68 20.26 3.90 6.03
CA LYS A 68 20.74 4.23 7.37
C LYS A 68 19.67 4.95 8.22
N SER A 69 18.94 5.89 7.61
CA SER A 69 17.88 6.65 8.29
C SER A 69 16.65 5.79 8.62
N SER A 70 16.43 4.69 7.90
CA SER A 70 15.31 3.76 8.15
C SER A 70 15.45 2.94 9.44
N GLU A 71 16.61 3.02 10.12
CA GLU A 71 16.98 2.24 11.30
C GLU A 71 16.97 0.71 11.10
N ILE A 72 16.82 0.25 9.85
CA ILE A 72 16.89 -1.16 9.50
C ILE A 72 18.32 -1.66 9.70
N LYS A 73 18.44 -2.80 10.37
CA LYS A 73 19.72 -3.45 10.63
C LYS A 73 19.88 -4.68 9.73
N GLY A 74 21.09 -4.85 9.21
CA GLY A 74 21.52 -6.04 8.50
C GLY A 74 22.46 -5.71 7.34
N GLU A 75 23.09 -6.75 6.80
CA GLU A 75 23.95 -6.62 5.64
C GLU A 75 23.10 -6.49 4.38
N TYR A 76 23.43 -5.50 3.56
CA TYR A 76 22.81 -5.28 2.26
C TYR A 76 23.83 -5.48 1.14
N LYS A 77 23.33 -5.71 -0.06
CA LYS A 77 24.09 -5.71 -1.32
C LYS A 77 23.65 -4.54 -2.16
N ILE A 78 24.57 -3.95 -2.92
CA ILE A 78 24.26 -2.91 -3.91
C ILE A 78 24.60 -3.45 -5.29
N PHE A 79 23.69 -3.24 -6.23
CA PHE A 79 23.83 -3.53 -7.64
C PHE A 79 23.64 -2.24 -8.43
N THR A 80 24.40 -2.07 -9.50
CA THR A 80 24.28 -0.90 -10.39
C THR A 80 24.21 -1.40 -11.82
N ASP A 81 23.02 -1.30 -12.41
CA ASP A 81 22.75 -1.56 -13.82
C ASP A 81 22.08 -0.32 -14.47
N ASP A 82 20.89 -0.47 -15.04
CA ASP A 82 20.02 0.64 -15.46
C ASP A 82 19.51 1.44 -14.25
N MET A 83 19.43 0.82 -13.07
CA MET A 83 19.13 1.47 -11.79
C MET A 83 20.15 1.07 -10.73
N THR A 84 20.38 1.94 -9.76
CA THR A 84 21.07 1.54 -8.54
C THR A 84 20.06 0.86 -7.62
N HIS A 85 20.44 -0.29 -7.07
CA HIS A 85 19.56 -1.12 -6.26
C HIS A 85 20.27 -1.63 -5.01
N LEU A 86 19.81 -1.17 -3.85
CA LEU A 86 20.19 -1.70 -2.54
C LEU A 86 19.19 -2.77 -2.10
N VAL A 87 19.69 -3.95 -1.76
CA VAL A 87 18.89 -5.11 -1.34
C VAL A 87 19.38 -5.65 -0.01
N LEU A 88 18.47 -5.76 0.95
CA LEU A 88 18.66 -6.55 2.16
C LEU A 88 17.59 -7.62 2.21
N LYS A 89 18.00 -8.87 2.44
CA LYS A 89 17.10 -10.00 2.61
C LYS A 89 17.45 -10.77 3.86
N ASN A 90 16.47 -10.98 4.72
CA ASN A 90 16.57 -11.94 5.81
C ASN A 90 15.30 -12.81 5.86
N ASN A 91 15.21 -13.67 6.87
CA ASN A 91 14.11 -14.65 6.97
C ASN A 91 12.74 -14.02 7.23
N ASN A 92 12.70 -12.82 7.79
CA ASN A 92 11.47 -12.18 8.27
C ASN A 92 11.02 -11.02 7.37
N PHE A 93 11.97 -10.29 6.79
CA PHE A 93 11.69 -9.16 5.92
C PHE A 93 12.70 -9.04 4.77
N GLU A 94 12.26 -8.32 3.75
CA GLU A 94 13.05 -7.99 2.58
C GLU A 94 12.91 -6.48 2.33
N ALA A 95 14.03 -5.82 2.07
CA ALA A 95 14.09 -4.38 1.83
C ALA A 95 14.78 -4.13 0.49
N HIS A 96 14.13 -3.31 -0.34
CA HIS A 96 14.65 -2.89 -1.64
C HIS A 96 14.58 -1.37 -1.72
N ILE A 97 15.73 -0.72 -1.93
CA ILE A 97 15.79 0.70 -2.26
C ILE A 97 16.35 0.81 -3.67
N LYS A 98 15.55 1.31 -4.60
CA LYS A 98 15.89 1.46 -6.01
C LYS A 98 15.91 2.92 -6.36
N GLY A 99 16.88 3.34 -7.17
CA GLY A 99 16.88 4.71 -7.65
C GLY A 99 17.53 4.87 -9.02
N ARG A 100 17.13 5.94 -9.70
CA ARG A 100 17.66 6.32 -11.02
C ARG A 100 17.69 7.83 -11.19
N GLN A 101 18.64 8.30 -11.98
CA GLN A 101 18.70 9.70 -12.38
C GLN A 101 17.58 9.97 -13.42
N LEU A 102 16.93 11.12 -13.30
CA LEU A 102 16.02 11.65 -14.32
C LEU A 102 16.81 12.40 -15.40
N GLN A 103 16.17 12.74 -16.52
CA GLN A 103 16.83 13.39 -17.65
C GLN A 103 17.39 14.78 -17.30
N ASP A 104 16.71 15.49 -16.40
CA ASP A 104 17.27 16.62 -15.68
C ASP A 104 18.31 16.07 -14.68
N LYS A 105 19.60 16.28 -14.95
CA LYS A 105 20.74 15.72 -14.19
C LYS A 105 20.72 15.93 -12.67
N LYS A 106 19.82 16.76 -12.13
CA LYS A 106 19.62 16.94 -10.68
C LYS A 106 18.39 16.20 -10.13
N GLY A 107 17.43 15.85 -10.98
CA GLY A 107 16.23 15.12 -10.58
C GLY A 107 16.52 13.64 -10.42
N VAL A 108 16.05 13.03 -9.34
CA VAL A 108 16.15 11.61 -9.07
C VAL A 108 14.76 11.02 -8.82
N TYR A 109 14.58 9.75 -9.19
CA TYR A 109 13.46 8.94 -8.74
C TYR A 109 13.99 7.87 -7.80
N VAL A 110 13.38 7.72 -6.63
CA VAL A 110 13.71 6.67 -5.67
C VAL A 110 12.43 5.96 -5.23
N SER A 111 12.52 4.63 -5.10
CA SER A 111 11.51 3.82 -4.42
C SER A 111 12.12 2.97 -3.31
N PHE A 112 11.40 2.85 -2.21
CA PHE A 112 11.77 2.05 -1.06
C PHE A 112 10.62 1.11 -0.73
N MET A 113 10.83 -0.18 -1.02
CA MET A 113 9.92 -1.26 -0.68
C MET A 113 10.39 -2.02 0.56
N LEU A 114 9.47 -2.24 1.49
CA LEU A 114 9.62 -3.16 2.60
C LEU A 114 8.54 -4.23 2.55
N SER A 115 9.02 -5.47 2.62
CA SER A 115 8.20 -6.68 2.57
C SER A 115 8.30 -7.43 3.88
N HIS A 116 7.18 -7.90 4.40
CA HIS A 116 7.14 -8.63 5.66
C HIS A 116 6.10 -9.75 5.65
N ASN A 117 6.38 -10.85 6.37
CA ASN A 117 5.55 -12.05 6.41
C ASN A 117 4.97 -12.39 7.80
N SER A 118 5.20 -11.58 8.85
CA SER A 118 4.71 -11.97 10.19
C SER A 118 3.25 -11.63 10.44
N THR A 119 2.82 -10.39 10.19
CA THR A 119 1.47 -9.93 10.53
C THR A 119 1.11 -8.61 9.86
N ILE A 120 -0.18 -8.40 9.62
CA ILE A 120 -0.71 -7.19 8.97
C ILE A 120 -0.67 -5.95 9.86
N GLU A 121 -0.67 -6.12 11.18
CA GLU A 121 -0.61 -5.06 12.18
C GLU A 121 0.67 -4.21 12.08
N ASN A 122 1.72 -4.72 11.43
CA ASN A 122 2.97 -4.01 11.20
C ASN A 122 2.90 -2.93 10.10
N ILE A 123 1.76 -2.76 9.42
CA ILE A 123 1.59 -1.77 8.34
C ILE A 123 2.03 -0.36 8.77
N ASN A 124 1.69 0.05 9.99
CA ASN A 124 2.01 1.38 10.50
C ASN A 124 3.51 1.59 10.68
N ASN A 125 4.21 0.56 11.19
CA ASN A 125 5.64 0.61 11.40
C ASN A 125 6.38 0.70 10.07
N ILE A 126 5.97 -0.10 9.08
CA ILE A 126 6.59 -0.09 7.75
C ILE A 126 6.39 1.26 7.06
N TRP A 127 5.17 1.80 7.07
CA TRP A 127 4.91 3.13 6.51
C TRP A 127 5.76 4.20 7.19
N ARG A 128 5.85 4.18 8.52
CA ARG A 128 6.66 5.14 9.28
C ARG A 128 8.13 5.06 8.88
N THR A 129 8.70 3.85 8.85
CA THR A 129 10.10 3.62 8.44
C THR A 129 10.39 4.17 7.05
N ILE A 130 9.50 3.94 6.09
CA ILE A 130 9.66 4.47 4.73
C ILE A 130 9.53 6.01 4.73
N SER A 131 8.52 6.57 5.40
CA SER A 131 8.34 8.02 5.49
C SER A 131 9.55 8.72 6.11
N GLU A 132 10.12 8.19 7.19
CA GLU A 132 11.32 8.72 7.84
C GLU A 132 12.53 8.71 6.88
N ALA A 133 12.65 7.66 6.06
CA ALA A 133 13.73 7.56 5.07
C ALA A 133 13.61 8.55 3.91
N PHE A 134 12.41 9.03 3.58
CA PHE A 134 12.22 10.10 2.60
C PHE A 134 12.28 11.50 3.23
N ALA A 135 11.93 11.63 4.51
CA ALA A 135 11.94 12.90 5.22
C ALA A 135 13.32 13.58 5.27
N ILE A 136 14.42 12.81 5.23
CA ILE A 136 15.79 13.37 5.15
C ILE A 136 16.05 14.19 3.88
N TYR A 137 15.27 13.97 2.82
CA TYR A 137 15.30 14.74 1.57
C TYR A 137 14.13 15.74 1.46
N ASN A 138 13.41 15.98 2.57
CA ASN A 138 12.26 16.87 2.65
C ASN A 138 11.16 16.56 1.62
N VAL A 139 10.95 15.28 1.30
CA VAL A 139 9.94 14.83 0.35
C VAL A 139 8.99 13.85 1.01
N GLU A 140 7.70 13.95 0.66
CA GLU A 140 6.67 13.00 1.07
C GLU A 140 6.50 11.94 -0.04
N PRO A 141 6.70 10.64 0.25
CA PRO A 141 6.57 9.61 -0.77
C PRO A 141 5.10 9.27 -1.05
N SER A 142 4.82 8.92 -2.29
CA SER A 142 3.58 8.25 -2.67
C SER A 142 3.69 6.77 -2.35
N PHE A 143 2.68 6.22 -1.67
CA PHE A 143 2.67 4.82 -1.25
C PHE A 143 1.87 3.91 -2.17
N SER A 144 2.37 2.69 -2.34
CA SER A 144 1.58 1.54 -2.78
C SER A 144 1.65 0.44 -1.72
N THR A 145 0.62 -0.40 -1.65
CA THR A 145 0.57 -1.52 -0.71
C THR A 145 -0.05 -2.73 -1.38
N LEU A 146 0.58 -3.88 -1.22
CA LEU A 146 0.08 -5.17 -1.64
C LEU A 146 0.01 -6.11 -0.44
N ILE A 147 -1.14 -6.74 -0.23
CA ILE A 147 -1.33 -7.74 0.81
C ILE A 147 -1.73 -9.04 0.15
N GLN A 148 -0.97 -10.09 0.44
CA GLN A 148 -1.23 -11.45 -0.01
C GLN A 148 -1.76 -12.30 1.14
N GLY A 149 -2.80 -13.08 0.84
CA GLY A 149 -3.31 -14.11 1.72
C GLY A 149 -3.71 -15.36 0.96
N LYS A 150 -4.16 -16.38 1.70
CA LYS A 150 -4.71 -17.62 1.14
C LYS A 150 -5.92 -18.13 1.89
N TYR A 151 -6.65 -19.01 1.21
CA TYR A 151 -7.66 -19.89 1.77
C TYR A 151 -7.24 -21.32 1.47
N ASN A 152 -7.20 -22.17 2.50
CA ASN A 152 -6.84 -23.59 2.37
C ASN A 152 -8.02 -24.41 1.79
N LYS A 153 -8.58 -23.94 0.67
CA LYS A 153 -9.64 -24.59 -0.12
C LYS A 153 -9.68 -24.03 -1.53
N ARG A 154 -10.31 -24.77 -2.44
CA ARG A 154 -10.64 -24.34 -3.80
C ARG A 154 -11.94 -23.55 -3.80
N PHE A 155 -11.92 -22.38 -4.43
CA PHE A 155 -13.13 -21.63 -4.77
C PHE A 155 -13.40 -21.71 -6.26
N SER A 156 -14.68 -21.76 -6.64
CA SER A 156 -15.13 -21.50 -8.00
C SER A 156 -14.95 -20.02 -8.36
N ILE A 157 -14.97 -19.72 -9.67
CA ILE A 157 -14.91 -18.34 -10.19
C ILE A 157 -16.01 -17.46 -9.59
N SER A 158 -17.24 -18.00 -9.46
CA SER A 158 -18.37 -17.28 -8.86
C SER A 158 -18.12 -16.95 -7.39
N GLU A 159 -17.57 -17.89 -6.61
CA GLU A 159 -17.23 -17.65 -5.21
C GLU A 159 -16.11 -16.62 -5.06
N MET A 160 -15.06 -16.70 -5.89
CA MET A 160 -13.97 -15.71 -5.90
C MET A 160 -14.49 -14.30 -6.21
N LYS A 161 -15.39 -14.18 -7.18
CA LYS A 161 -16.08 -12.92 -7.49
C LYS A 161 -16.87 -12.40 -6.28
N GLY A 162 -17.63 -13.26 -5.63
CA GLY A 162 -18.40 -12.91 -4.43
C GLY A 162 -17.51 -12.42 -3.28
N ILE A 163 -16.33 -13.02 -3.08
CA ILE A 163 -15.35 -12.56 -2.08
C ILE A 163 -14.86 -11.15 -2.41
N GLY A 164 -14.45 -10.91 -3.66
CA GLY A 164 -14.01 -9.61 -4.11
C GLY A 164 -15.09 -8.53 -3.92
N GLU A 165 -16.30 -8.78 -4.40
CA GLU A 165 -17.45 -7.85 -4.26
C GLU A 165 -17.77 -7.56 -2.80
N LYS A 166 -17.71 -8.58 -1.93
CA LYS A 166 -17.93 -8.43 -0.49
C LYS A 166 -16.89 -7.52 0.16
N ILE A 167 -15.62 -7.59 -0.25
CA ILE A 167 -14.56 -6.69 0.28
C ILE A 167 -14.88 -5.23 -0.06
N PHE A 168 -15.27 -4.93 -1.30
CA PHE A 168 -15.69 -3.58 -1.68
C PHE A 168 -16.93 -3.14 -0.87
N MET A 169 -17.98 -3.95 -0.87
CA MET A 169 -19.25 -3.63 -0.21
C MET A 169 -19.06 -3.37 1.29
N GLN A 170 -18.31 -4.22 2.00
CA GLN A 170 -18.09 -4.09 3.43
C GLN A 170 -17.21 -2.88 3.79
N ASN A 171 -16.52 -2.27 2.82
CA ASN A 171 -15.71 -1.06 3.00
C ASN A 171 -16.31 0.15 2.28
N SER A 172 -17.63 0.14 2.04
CA SER A 172 -18.34 1.26 1.40
C SER A 172 -17.76 1.65 0.03
N GLY A 173 -17.12 0.69 -0.65
CA GLY A 173 -16.53 0.85 -1.96
C GLY A 173 -17.44 0.41 -3.10
N ASN A 174 -17.05 0.82 -4.30
CA ASN A 174 -17.73 0.47 -5.54
C ASN A 174 -16.75 -0.19 -6.50
N VAL A 175 -17.18 -1.30 -7.10
CA VAL A 175 -16.45 -1.97 -8.18
C VAL A 175 -16.64 -1.16 -9.47
N ILE A 176 -15.54 -0.79 -10.13
CA ILE A 176 -15.54 -0.05 -11.41
C ILE A 176 -15.43 -1.02 -12.58
N GLY A 177 -14.63 -2.07 -12.43
CA GLY A 177 -14.43 -3.07 -13.47
C GLY A 177 -13.97 -4.41 -12.90
N LYS A 178 -13.99 -5.41 -13.78
CA LYS A 178 -13.64 -6.80 -13.47
C LYS A 178 -12.91 -7.43 -14.65
N ILE A 179 -11.99 -8.33 -14.33
CA ILE A 179 -11.32 -9.25 -15.25
C ILE A 179 -11.62 -10.65 -14.74
N ASP A 180 -12.04 -11.53 -15.64
CA ASP A 180 -12.30 -12.94 -15.41
C ASP A 180 -11.83 -13.71 -16.64
N ASP A 181 -10.79 -14.51 -16.48
CA ASP A 181 -10.22 -15.34 -17.55
C ASP A 181 -10.47 -16.85 -17.33
N GLY A 182 -11.37 -17.20 -16.40
CA GLY A 182 -11.68 -18.58 -16.03
C GLY A 182 -10.70 -19.22 -15.05
N LYS A 183 -9.58 -18.58 -14.72
CA LYS A 183 -8.62 -19.02 -13.68
C LYS A 183 -8.40 -17.97 -12.61
N VAL A 184 -8.51 -16.70 -13.00
CA VAL A 184 -8.29 -15.54 -12.16
C VAL A 184 -9.51 -14.64 -12.18
N VAL A 185 -9.83 -14.10 -11.02
CA VAL A 185 -10.84 -13.05 -10.85
C VAL A 185 -10.14 -11.82 -10.29
N SER A 186 -10.16 -10.71 -11.01
CA SER A 186 -9.57 -9.43 -10.57
C SER A 186 -10.60 -8.32 -10.66
N LEU A 187 -10.91 -7.70 -9.53
CA LEU A 187 -11.85 -6.59 -9.41
C LEU A 187 -11.07 -5.33 -9.07
N TYR A 188 -11.42 -4.22 -9.70
CA TYR A 188 -10.82 -2.93 -9.36
C TYR A 188 -11.90 -1.87 -9.22
N GLY A 189 -11.66 -0.93 -8.32
CA GLY A 189 -12.68 0.02 -7.92
C GLY A 189 -12.16 1.10 -6.98
N TYR A 190 -13.12 1.76 -6.34
CA TYR A 190 -12.85 2.84 -5.41
C TYR A 190 -13.40 2.53 -4.02
N ILE A 191 -12.58 2.73 -2.99
CA ILE A 191 -12.97 2.72 -1.58
C ILE A 191 -12.65 4.10 -0.96
N PRO A 192 -13.61 4.74 -0.27
CA PRO A 192 -13.34 5.96 0.49
C PRO A 192 -12.27 5.74 1.58
N GLY A 193 -11.43 6.75 1.83
CA GLY A 193 -10.42 6.72 2.89
C GLY A 193 -9.11 6.02 2.53
N LEU A 194 -9.08 5.13 1.54
CA LEU A 194 -7.87 4.37 1.18
C LEU A 194 -6.69 5.23 0.64
N GLY A 195 -6.95 6.51 0.31
CA GLY A 195 -5.94 7.45 -0.14
C GLY A 195 -5.61 7.29 -1.63
N ASN A 196 -4.33 7.05 -1.93
CA ASN A 196 -3.73 7.03 -3.27
C ASN A 196 -4.61 6.34 -4.32
N SER A 197 -4.82 7.03 -5.45
CA SER A 197 -5.68 6.56 -6.54
C SER A 197 -5.06 6.84 -7.91
N ILE A 198 -5.36 6.00 -8.89
CA ILE A 198 -5.06 6.22 -10.31
C ILE A 198 -6.34 6.48 -11.10
N ASP A 199 -6.23 7.18 -12.23
CA ASP A 199 -7.37 7.38 -13.13
C ASP A 199 -7.42 6.30 -14.20
N VAL A 200 -8.49 5.51 -14.21
CA VAL A 200 -8.78 4.50 -15.25
C VAL A 200 -10.05 4.93 -15.97
N SER A 201 -9.93 5.29 -17.25
CA SER A 201 -11.06 5.75 -18.07
C SER A 201 -11.89 6.86 -17.40
N ARG A 202 -11.19 7.87 -16.84
CA ARG A 202 -11.78 9.02 -16.09
C ARG A 202 -12.49 8.64 -14.78
N LYS A 203 -12.26 7.44 -14.26
CA LYS A 203 -12.73 7.01 -12.94
C LYS A 203 -11.54 6.75 -12.03
N LYS A 204 -11.62 7.23 -10.78
CA LYS A 204 -10.61 6.96 -9.76
C LYS A 204 -10.67 5.51 -9.32
N VAL A 205 -9.53 4.84 -9.32
CA VAL A 205 -9.33 3.48 -8.82
C VAL A 205 -8.27 3.54 -7.73
N ASN A 206 -8.57 3.00 -6.56
CA ASN A 206 -7.62 2.91 -5.46
C ASN A 206 -7.59 1.54 -4.77
N LEU A 207 -8.41 0.58 -5.21
CA LEU A 207 -8.32 -0.79 -4.75
C LEU A 207 -8.38 -1.74 -5.94
N ASN A 208 -7.52 -2.75 -5.92
CA ASN A 208 -7.58 -3.91 -6.78
C ASN A 208 -7.54 -5.19 -5.92
N VAL A 209 -8.48 -6.10 -6.14
CA VAL A 209 -8.56 -7.40 -5.46
C VAL A 209 -8.49 -8.48 -6.52
N ALA A 210 -7.44 -9.32 -6.47
CA ALA A 210 -7.29 -10.48 -7.34
C ALA A 210 -7.38 -11.77 -6.53
N LEU A 211 -8.00 -12.81 -7.11
CA LEU A 211 -8.07 -14.15 -6.54
C LEU A 211 -7.75 -15.18 -7.62
N ARG A 212 -6.96 -16.19 -7.25
CA ARG A 212 -6.57 -17.28 -8.14
C ARG A 212 -6.43 -18.58 -7.36
N TYR A 213 -7.03 -19.65 -7.89
CA TYR A 213 -6.74 -20.98 -7.39
C TYR A 213 -5.39 -21.50 -7.91
N SER A 214 -4.59 -22.04 -7.01
CA SER A 214 -3.34 -22.71 -7.33
C SER A 214 -3.52 -24.23 -7.22
N GLU A 215 -3.46 -24.91 -8.35
CA GLU A 215 -3.47 -26.39 -8.42
C GLU A 215 -2.26 -27.00 -7.69
N VAL A 216 -1.09 -26.34 -7.71
CA VAL A 216 0.15 -26.85 -7.09
C VAL A 216 0.04 -26.85 -5.56
N ASN A 217 -0.40 -25.73 -4.98
CA ASN A 217 -0.50 -25.54 -3.53
C ASN A 217 -1.88 -25.92 -2.95
N CYS A 218 -2.81 -26.41 -3.79
CA CYS A 218 -4.17 -26.81 -3.42
C CYS A 218 -4.93 -25.75 -2.59
N CYS A 219 -4.72 -24.47 -2.91
CA CYS A 219 -5.28 -23.35 -2.16
C CYS A 219 -5.67 -22.20 -3.08
N THR A 220 -6.57 -21.33 -2.62
CA THR A 220 -6.92 -20.10 -3.34
C THR A 220 -6.17 -18.93 -2.74
N TYR A 221 -5.38 -18.22 -3.55
CA TYR A 221 -4.72 -17.00 -3.15
C TYR A 221 -5.63 -15.79 -3.33
N ILE A 222 -5.41 -14.78 -2.50
CA ILE A 222 -5.97 -13.45 -2.66
C ILE A 222 -4.85 -12.41 -2.58
N TRP A 223 -4.92 -11.43 -3.45
CA TRP A 223 -4.09 -10.23 -3.43
C TRP A 223 -5.00 -9.02 -3.32
N ILE A 224 -4.66 -8.11 -2.41
CA ILE A 224 -5.35 -6.84 -2.21
C ILE A 224 -4.30 -5.76 -2.41
N GLY A 225 -4.46 -4.94 -3.45
CA GLY A 225 -3.52 -3.90 -3.85
C GLY A 225 -4.13 -2.50 -3.77
N ASN A 226 -3.34 -1.53 -3.32
CA ASN A 226 -3.61 -0.10 -3.41
C ASN A 226 -2.44 0.61 -4.13
N PRO A 227 -2.69 1.40 -5.19
CA PRO A 227 -3.97 1.54 -5.90
C PRO A 227 -4.29 0.34 -6.83
N ILE A 228 -3.27 -0.34 -7.36
CA ILE A 228 -3.41 -1.49 -8.26
C ILE A 228 -2.31 -2.52 -7.97
N ILE A 229 -2.55 -3.79 -8.33
CA ILE A 229 -1.54 -4.84 -8.25
C ILE A 229 -0.64 -4.76 -9.49
N THR A 230 0.66 -4.60 -9.27
CA THR A 230 1.67 -4.50 -10.34
C THR A 230 2.47 -5.80 -10.52
N LEU A 231 2.28 -6.78 -9.65
CA LEU A 231 2.88 -8.11 -9.76
C LEU A 231 2.00 -9.03 -10.59
N GLU A 232 2.64 -9.95 -11.32
CA GLU A 232 1.93 -11.08 -11.94
C GLU A 232 1.38 -12.01 -10.85
N TYR A 233 0.16 -12.52 -11.06
CA TYR A 233 -0.54 -13.38 -10.11
C TYR A 233 -1.15 -14.62 -10.77
#